data_AF-A0A223N363-F1
#
_entry.id   AF-A0A223N363-F1
#
_cell.length_a   1.000
_cell.length_b   1.000
_cell.length_c   1.000
_cell.angle_alpha   90.00
_cell.angle_beta   90.00
_cell.angle_gamma   90.00
#
_symmetry.space_group_name_H-M   'P 1'
#
loop_
_entity.id
_entity.type
_entity.pdbx_description
1 polymer ?
#
loop_
_entity_poly.entity_id
_entity_poly.type
_entity_poly.pdbx_seq_one_letter_code
_entity_poly.pdbx_strand_id
1 'polypeptide(L)'
;MKFLVLLGVLIPFLTPLCFNLYIAFMPGYTVGDANGWLGYLGGYSGGFLAFISAYWLFRQEKKQAGKCWLRVRTEETTKESIKTCRYSVIYYSKSSEPKFDCIERKDKGWGEYAVIKVSIKNVSVNYAKSISLSIVPHIGARVNPHVHFCGGNGIAVFPSIAELEHGEVFQFTIHVDPKFFAQNNPVEFRLISKGLEGSVNEQTLYLHQSTMGDNGMSFEN
;
A
#
# COMPACT_ATOMS: atom_id res chain seq x y z
N MET A 1 -0.61 -23.50 6.52
CA MET A 1 -1.23 -23.02 7.77
C MET A 1 -2.18 -24.06 8.38
N LYS A 2 -3.17 -24.57 7.63
CA LYS A 2 -4.11 -25.61 8.10
C LYS A 2 -3.42 -26.85 8.71
N PHE A 3 -2.34 -27.33 8.09
CA PHE A 3 -1.58 -28.48 8.58
C PHE A 3 -0.86 -28.24 9.93
N LEU A 4 -0.27 -27.06 10.13
CA LEU A 4 0.42 -26.72 11.38
C LEU A 4 -0.56 -26.54 12.55
N VAL A 5 -1.74 -25.98 12.27
CA VAL A 5 -2.82 -25.87 13.27
C VAL A 5 -3.34 -27.27 13.64
N LEU A 6 -3.55 -28.14 12.64
CA LEU A 6 -3.95 -29.52 12.88
C LEU A 6 -2.93 -30.25 13.74
N LEU A 7 -1.64 -30.12 13.43
CA LEU A 7 -0.54 -30.72 14.19
C LEU A 7 -0.50 -30.20 15.63
N GLY A 8 -0.68 -28.88 15.83
CA GLY A 8 -0.71 -28.26 17.15
C GLY A 8 -1.87 -28.73 18.04
N VAL A 9 -3.02 -29.09 17.44
CA VAL A 9 -4.15 -29.70 18.15
C VAL A 9 -3.92 -31.19 18.37
N LEU A 10 -3.32 -31.90 17.42
CA LEU A 10 -3.15 -33.35 17.49
C LEU A 10 -2.14 -33.78 18.57
N ILE A 11 -1.05 -33.03 18.74
CA ILE A 11 0.04 -33.31 19.69
C ILE A 11 -0.47 -33.48 21.14
N PRO A 12 -1.21 -32.53 21.74
CA PRO A 12 -1.67 -32.67 23.13
C PRO A 12 -2.63 -33.84 23.35
N PHE A 13 -3.31 -34.34 22.30
CA PHE A 13 -4.13 -35.55 22.38
C PHE A 13 -3.32 -36.84 22.21
N LEU A 14 -2.31 -36.84 21.35
CA LEU A 14 -1.47 -38.02 21.08
C LEU A 14 -0.42 -38.25 22.16
N THR A 15 0.14 -37.21 22.77
CA THR A 15 1.22 -37.34 23.76
C THR A 15 0.81 -38.17 24.98
N PRO A 16 -0.35 -37.95 25.63
CA PRO A 16 -0.80 -38.80 26.74
C PRO A 16 -1.06 -40.25 26.31
N LEU A 17 -1.62 -40.44 25.11
CA LEU A 17 -1.92 -41.76 24.56
C LEU A 17 -0.64 -42.59 24.34
N CYS A 18 0.35 -42.02 23.65
CA CYS A 18 1.63 -42.68 23.39
C CYS A 18 2.43 -42.90 24.69
N PHE A 19 2.35 -41.97 25.64
CA PHE A 19 3.04 -42.09 26.92
C PHE A 19 2.43 -43.21 27.80
N ASN A 20 1.10 -43.34 27.84
CA ASN A 20 0.43 -44.46 28.50
C ASN A 20 0.76 -45.80 27.84
N LEU A 21 0.80 -45.86 26.50
CA LEU A 21 1.25 -47.05 25.77
C LEU A 21 2.69 -47.42 26.15
N TYR A 22 3.60 -46.44 26.20
CA TYR A 22 4.99 -46.66 26.58
C TYR A 22 5.14 -47.25 27.99
N ILE A 23 4.44 -46.70 28.98
CA ILE A 23 4.44 -47.21 30.36
C ILE A 23 3.92 -48.66 30.40
N ALA A 24 2.87 -48.98 29.63
CA ALA A 24 2.29 -50.31 29.60
C ALA A 24 3.24 -51.38 29.02
N PHE A 25 4.06 -51.03 28.01
CA PHE A 25 4.97 -51.96 27.35
C PHE A 25 6.38 -52.04 27.96
N MET A 26 6.78 -51.07 28.79
CA MET A 26 8.12 -51.00 29.40
C MET A 26 8.06 -50.74 30.93
N PRO A 27 7.37 -51.58 31.72
CA PRO A 27 7.27 -51.39 33.17
C PRO A 27 8.64 -51.53 33.85
N GLY A 28 8.98 -50.60 34.75
CA GLY A 28 10.18 -50.67 35.61
C GLY A 28 11.41 -49.87 35.13
N TYR A 29 11.39 -49.30 33.92
CA TYR A 29 12.50 -48.50 33.38
C TYR A 29 12.28 -46.98 33.49
N THR A 30 11.14 -46.53 34.00
CA THR A 30 10.80 -45.12 34.09
C THR A 30 11.38 -44.49 35.36
N VAL A 31 12.27 -43.52 35.19
CA VAL A 31 12.72 -42.65 36.30
C VAL A 31 11.73 -41.48 36.42
N GLY A 32 10.92 -41.44 37.48
CA GLY A 32 9.92 -40.38 37.73
C GLY A 32 8.47 -40.85 37.62
N ASP A 33 7.53 -40.02 38.09
CA ASP A 33 6.10 -40.30 38.02
C ASP A 33 5.50 -39.86 36.67
N ALA A 34 4.38 -40.47 36.27
CA ALA A 34 3.73 -40.15 35.00
C ALA A 34 3.30 -38.68 34.92
N ASN A 35 2.87 -38.10 36.04
CA ASN A 35 2.47 -36.70 36.13
C ASN A 35 3.66 -35.75 35.97
N GLY A 36 4.83 -36.07 36.52
CA GLY A 36 6.06 -35.29 36.34
C GLY A 36 6.54 -35.26 34.90
N TRP A 37 6.49 -36.40 34.19
CA TRP A 37 6.83 -36.46 32.77
C TRP A 37 5.85 -35.71 31.88
N LEU A 38 4.54 -35.86 32.14
CA LEU A 38 3.50 -35.10 31.42
C LEU A 38 3.64 -33.59 31.69
N GLY A 39 3.92 -33.19 32.93
CA GLY A 39 4.18 -31.80 33.30
C GLY A 39 5.44 -31.24 32.62
N TYR A 40 6.53 -32.01 32.57
CA TYR A 40 7.76 -31.62 31.87
C TYR A 40 7.54 -31.46 30.36
N LEU A 41 6.91 -32.44 29.70
CA LEU A 41 6.62 -32.39 28.27
C LEU A 41 5.62 -31.28 27.93
N GLY A 42 4.61 -31.07 28.79
CA GLY A 42 3.67 -29.96 28.67
C GLY A 42 4.37 -28.60 28.78
N GLY A 43 5.26 -28.43 29.77
CA GLY A 43 6.05 -27.22 29.94
C GLY A 43 7.00 -26.96 28.77
N TYR A 44 7.73 -27.98 28.31
CA TYR A 44 8.66 -27.87 27.19
C TYR A 44 7.92 -27.55 25.87
N SER A 45 6.84 -28.26 25.58
CA SER A 45 6.03 -28.00 24.37
C SER A 45 5.34 -26.63 24.41
N GLY A 46 4.82 -26.22 25.57
CA GLY A 46 4.27 -24.89 25.78
C GLY A 46 5.30 -23.79 25.55
N GLY A 47 6.49 -23.91 26.13
CA GLY A 47 7.59 -22.97 25.93
C GLY A 47 8.04 -22.90 24.47
N PHE A 48 8.17 -24.05 23.80
CA PHE A 48 8.54 -24.12 22.38
C PHE A 48 7.48 -23.46 21.47
N LEU A 49 6.19 -23.72 21.72
CA LEU A 49 5.10 -23.09 20.98
C LEU A 49 5.06 -21.58 21.21
N ALA A 50 5.21 -21.13 22.46
CA ALA A 50 5.27 -19.71 22.79
C ALA A 50 6.41 -19.01 22.05
N PHE A 51 7.59 -19.62 21.99
CA PHE A 51 8.72 -19.10 21.23
C PHE A 51 8.42 -19.00 19.73
N ILE A 52 7.84 -20.05 19.11
CA ILE A 52 7.46 -20.02 17.69
C ILE A 52 6.42 -18.92 17.43
N SER A 53 5.42 -18.79 18.30
CA SER A 53 4.38 -17.76 18.19
C SER A 53 4.98 -16.36 18.28
N ALA A 54 5.86 -16.11 19.26
CA ALA A 54 6.55 -14.82 19.42
C ALA A 54 7.43 -14.52 18.20
N TYR A 55 8.18 -15.50 17.71
CA TYR A 55 9.01 -15.36 16.51
C TYR A 55 8.16 -15.02 15.26
N TRP A 56 7.01 -15.68 15.11
CA TRP A 56 6.12 -15.44 13.97
C TRP A 56 5.47 -14.05 14.05
N LEU A 57 5.01 -13.64 15.23
CA LEU A 57 4.48 -12.29 15.48
C LEU A 57 5.54 -11.24 15.15
N PHE A 58 6.75 -11.38 15.69
CA PHE A 58 7.86 -10.49 15.42
C PHE A 58 8.17 -10.39 13.92
N ARG A 59 8.16 -11.51 13.19
CA ARG A 59 8.38 -11.52 11.74
C ARG A 59 7.27 -10.77 10.99
N GLN A 60 6.03 -10.90 11.43
CA GLN A 60 4.90 -10.16 10.83
C GLN A 60 5.00 -8.66 11.12
N GLU A 61 5.25 -8.29 12.37
CA GLU A 61 5.43 -6.90 12.78
C GLU A 61 6.59 -6.26 12.02
N LYS A 62 7.74 -6.94 11.92
CA LYS A 62 8.87 -6.46 11.12
C LYS A 62 8.49 -6.26 9.65
N LYS A 63 7.74 -7.19 9.06
CA LYS A 63 7.25 -7.06 7.69
C LYS A 63 6.27 -5.89 7.52
N GLN A 64 5.42 -5.62 8.51
CA GLN A 64 4.48 -4.50 8.48
C GLN A 64 5.17 -3.16 8.74
N ALA A 65 6.12 -3.12 9.67
CA ALA A 65 6.93 -1.94 9.99
C ALA A 65 7.80 -1.49 8.80
N GLY A 66 8.25 -2.45 7.98
CA GLY A 66 8.95 -2.14 6.74
C GLY A 66 8.05 -1.48 5.69
N LYS A 67 6.72 -1.62 5.73
CA LYS A 67 5.84 -1.03 4.71
C LYS A 67 5.72 0.48 4.87
N CYS A 68 5.75 1.19 3.74
CA CYS A 68 5.44 2.61 3.69
C CYS A 68 3.93 2.81 3.50
N TRP A 69 3.29 3.43 4.48
CA TRP A 69 1.87 3.73 4.43
C TRP A 69 1.70 5.21 4.13
N LEU A 70 1.01 5.49 3.03
CA LEU A 70 0.71 6.85 2.62
C LEU A 70 -0.77 7.13 2.86
N ARG A 71 -1.06 8.30 3.40
CA ARG A 71 -2.42 8.83 3.50
C ARG A 71 -2.61 9.85 2.39
N VAL A 72 -3.58 9.59 1.53
CA VAL A 72 -3.95 10.49 0.44
C VAL A 72 -5.18 11.29 0.84
N ARG A 73 -5.18 12.58 0.53
CA ARG A 73 -6.32 13.47 0.69
C ARG A 73 -6.43 14.40 -0.52
N THR A 74 -7.66 14.74 -0.90
CA THR A 74 -7.91 15.86 -1.80
C THR A 74 -7.96 17.16 -1.00
N GLU A 75 -7.49 18.23 -1.63
CA GLU A 75 -7.55 19.59 -1.09
C GLU A 75 -8.42 20.46 -2.00
N GLU A 76 -8.85 21.60 -1.47
CA GLU A 76 -9.60 22.58 -2.25
C GLU A 76 -8.76 23.12 -3.40
N THR A 77 -9.30 23.03 -4.62
CA THR A 77 -8.60 23.44 -5.84
C THR A 77 -9.04 24.85 -6.24
N THR A 78 -8.18 25.84 -5.99
CA THR A 78 -8.33 27.21 -6.52
C THR A 78 -7.38 27.48 -7.68
N LYS A 79 -7.68 28.49 -8.51
CA LYS A 79 -6.82 28.87 -9.64
C LYS A 79 -5.41 29.27 -9.20
N GLU A 80 -5.27 29.97 -8.07
CA GLU A 80 -3.95 30.26 -7.52
C GLU A 80 -3.24 28.99 -7.05
N SER A 81 -3.95 28.09 -6.37
CA SER A 81 -3.33 26.87 -5.79
C SER A 81 -2.69 25.96 -6.85
N ILE A 82 -3.30 25.87 -8.04
CA ILE A 82 -2.78 25.11 -9.18
C ILE A 82 -1.43 25.69 -9.62
N LYS A 83 -1.32 27.02 -9.66
CA LYS A 83 -0.11 27.71 -10.11
C LYS A 83 1.04 27.58 -9.11
N THR A 84 0.73 27.58 -7.81
CA THR A 84 1.72 27.54 -6.73
C THR A 84 2.17 26.13 -6.37
N CYS A 85 1.42 25.08 -6.72
CA CYS A 85 1.79 23.69 -6.44
C CYS A 85 3.16 23.35 -7.04
N ARG A 86 4.03 22.67 -6.29
CA ARG A 86 5.38 22.33 -6.79
C ARG A 86 5.37 21.49 -8.06
N TYR A 87 4.40 20.57 -8.17
CA TYR A 87 4.27 19.67 -9.31
C TYR A 87 2.86 19.65 -9.89
N SER A 88 2.78 19.53 -11.21
CA SER A 88 1.57 19.20 -11.98
C SER A 88 1.78 17.86 -12.67
N VAL A 89 0.90 16.91 -12.41
CA VAL A 89 0.91 15.54 -12.90
C VAL A 89 -0.17 15.42 -13.96
N ILE A 90 0.20 15.06 -15.19
CA ILE A 90 -0.64 15.09 -16.38
C ILE A 90 -0.79 13.68 -16.93
N TYR A 91 -2.03 13.23 -17.09
CA TYR A 91 -2.37 11.95 -17.68
C TYR A 91 -3.11 12.13 -19.00
N TYR A 92 -2.54 11.64 -20.09
CA TYR A 92 -3.12 11.75 -21.42
C TYR A 92 -3.42 10.39 -22.05
N SER A 93 -4.41 10.33 -22.94
CA SER A 93 -4.66 9.15 -23.76
C SER A 93 -3.54 8.93 -24.78
N LYS A 94 -3.07 7.68 -24.95
CA LYS A 94 -1.90 7.32 -25.79
C LYS A 94 -1.92 7.86 -27.22
N SER A 95 -3.07 8.27 -27.75
CA SER A 95 -3.20 8.82 -29.10
C SER A 95 -2.85 10.31 -29.24
N SER A 96 -2.60 11.04 -28.15
CA SER A 96 -2.37 12.49 -28.18
C SER A 96 -1.09 12.88 -27.47
N GLU A 97 -0.28 13.72 -28.12
CA GLU A 97 0.80 14.42 -27.42
C GLU A 97 0.22 15.51 -26.50
N PRO A 98 0.74 15.63 -25.26
CA PRO A 98 0.30 16.66 -24.32
C PRO A 98 0.68 18.05 -24.85
N LYS A 99 -0.30 18.96 -24.93
CA LYS A 99 -0.09 20.37 -25.32
C LYS A 99 -0.18 21.23 -24.07
N PHE A 100 0.77 21.03 -23.16
CA PHE A 100 0.78 21.65 -21.84
C PHE A 100 1.36 23.07 -21.88
N ASP A 101 0.57 24.05 -21.45
CA ASP A 101 1.05 25.42 -21.18
C ASP A 101 1.79 25.44 -19.84
N CYS A 102 3.11 25.67 -19.86
CA CYS A 102 3.91 25.70 -18.65
C CYS A 102 3.65 26.94 -17.77
N ILE A 103 3.13 28.03 -18.32
CA ILE A 103 2.84 29.28 -17.61
C ILE A 103 1.47 29.18 -16.93
N GLU A 104 0.46 28.78 -17.70
CA GLU A 104 -0.91 28.64 -17.17
C GLU A 104 -1.13 27.31 -16.45
N ARG A 105 -0.22 26.36 -16.64
CA ARG A 105 -0.25 24.99 -16.07
C ARG A 105 -1.53 24.25 -16.41
N LYS A 106 -1.89 24.29 -17.70
CA LYS A 106 -3.07 23.65 -18.25
C LYS A 106 -2.79 23.04 -19.62
N ASP A 107 -3.49 21.98 -19.97
CA ASP A 107 -3.44 21.42 -21.33
C ASP A 107 -4.37 22.24 -22.25
N LYS A 108 -3.86 22.67 -23.41
CA LYS A 108 -4.63 23.47 -24.39
C LYS A 108 -5.54 22.62 -25.27
N GLY A 109 -5.32 21.31 -25.33
CA GLY A 109 -6.03 20.39 -26.21
C GLY A 109 -7.28 19.74 -25.60
N TRP A 110 -7.48 19.84 -24.28
CA TRP A 110 -8.54 19.12 -23.57
C TRP A 110 -9.84 19.91 -23.35
N GLY A 111 -9.88 21.19 -23.72
CA GLY A 111 -11.03 22.04 -23.41
C GLY A 111 -11.17 22.28 -21.90
N GLU A 112 -12.40 22.29 -21.39
CA GLU A 112 -12.65 22.36 -19.95
C GLU A 112 -12.52 20.97 -19.32
N TYR A 113 -11.69 20.87 -18.28
CA TYR A 113 -11.47 19.63 -17.56
C TYR A 113 -11.25 19.90 -16.07
N ALA A 114 -11.61 18.93 -15.25
CA ALA A 114 -11.44 19.02 -13.82
C ALA A 114 -9.97 18.87 -13.43
N VAL A 115 -9.58 19.59 -12.37
CA VAL A 115 -8.23 19.55 -11.81
C VAL A 115 -8.35 19.32 -10.31
N ILE A 116 -7.49 18.46 -9.76
CA ILE A 116 -7.46 18.21 -8.30
C ILE A 116 -6.11 18.49 -7.70
N LYS A 117 -6.14 19.14 -6.54
CA LYS A 117 -4.99 19.21 -5.65
C LYS A 117 -5.01 18.00 -4.72
N VAL A 118 -3.88 17.29 -4.68
CA VAL A 118 -3.70 16.07 -3.91
C VAL A 118 -2.56 16.25 -2.93
N SER A 119 -2.80 15.76 -1.71
CA SER A 119 -1.87 15.79 -0.60
C SER A 119 -1.59 14.37 -0.16
N ILE A 120 -0.32 13.98 -0.18
CA ILE A 120 0.15 12.68 0.26
C ILE A 120 1.00 12.90 1.51
N LYS A 121 0.60 12.25 2.60
CA LYS A 121 1.35 12.23 3.86
C LYS A 121 1.91 10.85 4.12
N ASN A 122 3.20 10.76 4.44
CA ASN A 122 3.74 9.52 4.96
C ASN A 122 3.32 9.35 6.43
N VAL A 123 2.50 8.34 6.71
CA VAL A 123 2.01 8.03 8.06
C VAL A 123 2.71 6.81 8.68
N SER A 124 3.61 6.18 7.93
CA SER A 124 4.47 5.11 8.45
C SER A 124 5.75 5.66 9.05
N VAL A 125 6.33 4.91 9.99
CA VAL A 125 7.65 5.24 10.57
C VAL A 125 8.77 5.10 9.54
N ASN A 126 8.56 4.30 8.49
CA ASN A 126 9.56 4.08 7.44
C ASN A 126 9.60 5.23 6.41
N TYR A 127 10.79 5.52 5.91
CA TYR A 127 11.03 6.51 4.85
C TYR A 127 10.55 5.99 3.50
N ALA A 128 9.72 6.79 2.81
CA ALA A 128 9.28 6.49 1.46
C ALA A 128 10.32 7.02 0.46
N LYS A 129 11.27 6.17 0.10
CA LYS A 129 12.37 6.48 -0.84
C LYS A 129 11.90 6.82 -2.24
N SER A 130 10.80 6.23 -2.68
CA SER A 130 10.20 6.65 -3.94
C SER A 130 8.70 6.48 -3.91
N ILE A 131 8.03 7.42 -4.56
CA ILE A 131 6.59 7.45 -4.72
C ILE A 131 6.33 7.59 -6.21
N SER A 132 5.70 6.59 -6.81
CA SER A 132 5.30 6.60 -8.20
C SER A 132 3.79 6.53 -8.35
N LEU A 133 3.29 7.18 -9.38
CA LEU A 133 1.87 7.30 -9.68
C LEU A 133 1.56 6.69 -11.04
N SER A 134 0.35 6.20 -11.19
CA SER A 134 -0.19 5.77 -12.48
C SER A 134 -1.70 5.71 -12.41
N ILE A 135 -2.35 5.84 -13.56
CA ILE A 135 -3.78 5.52 -13.66
C ILE A 135 -3.99 4.25 -14.47
N VAL A 136 -5.03 3.50 -14.15
CA VAL A 136 -5.53 2.40 -14.95
C VAL A 136 -6.96 2.74 -15.35
N PRO A 137 -7.20 3.14 -16.61
CA PRO A 137 -8.56 3.36 -17.08
C PRO A 137 -9.31 2.04 -17.14
N HIS A 138 -10.65 2.09 -17.03
CA HIS A 138 -11.49 0.90 -17.06
C HIS A 138 -11.24 0.02 -18.30
N ILE A 139 -10.99 0.66 -19.44
CA ILE A 139 -10.61 0.01 -20.69
C ILE A 139 -9.26 0.57 -21.10
N GLY A 140 -8.20 -0.24 -20.95
CA GLY A 140 -6.90 0.11 -21.49
C GLY A 140 -5.72 -0.37 -20.65
N ALA A 141 -4.53 0.01 -21.11
CA ALA A 141 -3.30 -0.23 -20.39
C ALA A 141 -3.05 0.88 -19.36
N ARG A 142 -2.24 0.55 -18.35
CA ARG A 142 -1.68 1.51 -17.39
C ARG A 142 -1.07 2.71 -18.10
N VAL A 143 -1.39 3.90 -17.61
CA VAL A 143 -0.87 5.17 -18.11
C VAL A 143 0.01 5.79 -17.02
N ASN A 144 1.25 6.07 -17.40
CA ASN A 144 2.21 6.78 -16.54
C ASN A 144 2.05 8.29 -16.76
N PRO A 145 2.19 9.09 -15.71
CA PRO A 145 2.03 10.53 -15.84
C PRO A 145 3.23 11.16 -16.52
N HIS A 146 2.96 12.29 -17.16
CA HIS A 146 3.96 13.32 -17.41
C HIS A 146 3.89 14.33 -16.29
N VAL A 147 5.01 14.91 -15.93
CA VAL A 147 5.11 15.78 -14.77
C VAL A 147 5.77 17.08 -15.20
N HIS A 148 5.13 18.18 -14.83
CA HIS A 148 5.68 19.52 -14.90
C HIS A 148 6.16 19.93 -13.50
N PHE A 149 7.39 20.43 -13.42
CA PHE A 149 7.93 21.07 -12.22
C PHE A 149 7.68 22.58 -12.29
N CYS A 150 7.24 23.18 -11.18
CA CYS A 150 6.99 24.62 -11.11
C CYS A 150 8.25 25.42 -11.48
N GLY A 151 8.13 26.33 -12.45
CA GLY A 151 9.27 27.09 -13.00
C GLY A 151 10.05 26.37 -14.11
N GLY A 152 9.68 25.13 -14.45
CA GLY A 152 10.21 24.42 -15.61
C GLY A 152 9.55 24.86 -16.92
N ASN A 153 10.29 24.73 -18.02
CA ASN A 153 9.83 25.08 -19.38
C ASN A 153 9.25 23.89 -20.16
N GLY A 154 9.04 22.75 -19.50
CA GLY A 154 8.55 21.54 -20.15
C GLY A 154 8.09 20.47 -19.16
N ILE A 155 7.54 19.40 -19.73
CA ILE A 155 7.10 18.21 -19.01
C ILE A 155 8.10 17.07 -19.22
N ALA A 156 8.21 16.18 -18.24
CA ALA A 156 9.00 14.96 -18.36
C ALA A 156 8.33 13.81 -17.61
N VAL A 157 8.70 12.58 -17.94
CA VAL A 157 8.27 11.40 -17.20
C VAL A 157 9.25 11.18 -16.05
N PHE A 158 8.75 11.24 -14.82
CA PHE A 158 9.57 10.97 -13.63
C PHE A 158 9.22 9.60 -13.07
N PRO A 159 10.23 8.75 -12.78
CA PRO A 159 9.99 7.46 -12.15
C PRO A 159 9.51 7.59 -10.71
N SER A 160 9.81 8.70 -10.05
CA SER A 160 9.36 9.05 -8.70
C SER A 160 9.00 10.53 -8.67
N ILE A 161 7.88 10.87 -8.03
CA ILE A 161 7.42 12.25 -7.88
C ILE A 161 7.85 12.91 -6.57
N ALA A 162 8.18 12.09 -5.57
CA ALA A 162 8.57 12.55 -4.24
C ALA A 162 9.33 11.46 -3.49
N GLU A 163 10.08 11.89 -2.49
CA GLU A 163 10.52 11.08 -1.36
C GLU A 163 9.91 11.72 -0.10
N LEU A 164 9.55 10.92 0.89
CA LEU A 164 8.86 11.43 2.09
C LEU A 164 9.38 10.79 3.38
N GLU A 165 9.84 11.62 4.30
CA GLU A 165 10.11 11.25 5.70
C GLU A 165 8.83 11.00 6.50
N HIS A 166 8.96 10.40 7.68
CA HIS A 166 7.83 10.18 8.57
C HIS A 166 7.13 11.50 8.90
N GLY A 167 5.82 11.57 8.63
CA GLY A 167 5.01 12.76 8.89
C GLY A 167 5.11 13.86 7.83
N GLU A 168 6.03 13.74 6.86
CA GLU A 168 6.18 14.71 5.78
C GLU A 168 4.98 14.64 4.82
N VAL A 169 4.65 15.80 4.23
CA VAL A 169 3.52 16.00 3.34
C VAL A 169 4.03 16.54 2.00
N PHE A 170 3.59 15.91 0.92
CA PHE A 170 3.84 16.35 -0.43
C PHE A 170 2.53 16.67 -1.14
N GLN A 171 2.47 17.85 -1.77
CA GLN A 171 1.31 18.33 -2.50
C GLN A 171 1.62 18.48 -3.99
N PHE A 172 0.68 18.07 -4.83
CA PHE A 172 0.75 18.20 -6.27
C PHE A 172 -0.64 18.33 -6.87
N THR A 173 -0.69 18.78 -8.12
CA THR A 173 -1.92 18.91 -8.88
C THR A 173 -2.03 17.80 -9.90
N ILE A 174 -3.21 17.22 -10.10
CA ILE A 174 -3.47 16.20 -11.12
C ILE A 174 -4.37 16.79 -12.21
N HIS A 175 -3.95 16.57 -13.46
CA HIS A 175 -4.71 16.84 -14.67
C HIS A 175 -4.97 15.48 -15.35
N VAL A 176 -6.23 15.17 -15.61
CA VAL A 176 -6.66 13.90 -16.23
C VAL A 176 -7.44 14.23 -17.50
N ASP A 177 -7.06 13.61 -18.61
CA ASP A 177 -7.79 13.71 -19.88
C ASP A 177 -9.26 13.29 -19.67
N PRO A 178 -10.25 14.16 -19.97
CA PRO A 178 -11.68 13.85 -19.81
C PRO A 178 -12.13 12.55 -20.49
N LYS A 179 -11.41 12.10 -21.53
CA LYS A 179 -11.70 10.84 -22.22
C LYS A 179 -11.62 9.62 -21.30
N PHE A 180 -10.86 9.70 -20.20
CA PHE A 180 -10.82 8.63 -19.20
C PHE A 180 -12.15 8.45 -18.45
N PHE A 181 -13.00 9.48 -18.42
CA PHE A 181 -14.29 9.48 -17.72
C PHE A 181 -15.51 9.37 -18.64
N ALA A 182 -15.32 9.21 -19.96
CA ALA A 182 -16.39 9.30 -20.97
C ALA A 182 -17.57 8.30 -20.81
N GLN A 183 -17.50 7.36 -19.86
CA GLN A 183 -18.54 6.38 -19.56
C GLN A 183 -18.97 6.37 -18.07
N ASN A 184 -18.67 7.42 -17.31
CA ASN A 184 -18.89 7.47 -15.84
C ASN A 184 -18.23 6.31 -15.07
N ASN A 185 -17.23 5.66 -15.65
CA ASN A 185 -16.47 4.62 -14.96
C ASN A 185 -15.40 5.27 -14.08
N PRO A 186 -15.19 4.77 -12.85
CA PRO A 186 -14.12 5.27 -12.00
C PRO A 186 -12.76 4.96 -12.62
N VAL A 187 -11.83 5.89 -12.44
CA VAL A 187 -10.43 5.71 -12.87
C VAL A 187 -9.63 5.21 -11.67
N GLU A 188 -8.98 4.05 -11.80
CA GLU A 188 -8.09 3.55 -10.76
C GLU A 188 -6.83 4.42 -10.72
N PHE A 189 -6.59 5.05 -9.58
CA PHE A 189 -5.36 5.77 -9.28
C PHE A 189 -4.48 4.89 -8.40
N ARG A 190 -3.33 4.48 -8.93
CA ARG A 190 -2.38 3.61 -8.24
C ARG A 190 -1.18 4.40 -7.76
N LEU A 191 -0.99 4.35 -6.45
CA LEU A 191 0.12 4.93 -5.72
C LEU A 191 1.04 3.80 -5.27
N ILE A 192 2.27 3.77 -5.77
CA ILE A 192 3.28 2.81 -5.35
C ILE A 192 4.32 3.56 -4.53
N SER A 193 4.59 3.07 -3.33
CA SER A 193 5.69 3.55 -2.49
C SER A 193 6.73 2.44 -2.29
N LYS A 194 8.01 2.83 -2.28
CA LYS A 194 9.13 1.95 -1.94
C LYS A 194 9.84 2.47 -0.70
N GLY A 195 9.99 1.61 0.29
CA GLY A 195 10.77 1.90 1.49
C GLY A 195 12.28 1.77 1.27
N LEU A 196 13.08 2.15 2.27
CA LEU A 196 14.55 2.03 2.24
C LEU A 196 15.03 0.60 2.04
N GLU A 197 14.37 -0.36 2.69
CA GLU A 197 14.69 -1.79 2.60
C GLU A 197 14.14 -2.46 1.32
N GLY A 198 13.60 -1.69 0.38
CA GLY A 198 13.04 -2.19 -0.89
C GLY A 198 11.63 -2.77 -0.78
N SER A 199 11.00 -2.69 0.40
CA SER A 199 9.59 -3.01 0.61
C SER A 199 8.70 -2.16 -0.29
N VAL A 200 7.87 -2.81 -1.11
CA VAL A 200 6.92 -2.13 -2.00
C VAL A 200 5.53 -2.18 -1.37
N ASN A 201 4.85 -1.03 -1.35
CA ASN A 201 3.44 -0.94 -0.98
C ASN A 201 2.66 -0.28 -2.13
N GLU A 202 1.59 -0.94 -2.56
CA GLU A 202 0.69 -0.45 -3.61
C GLU A 202 -0.65 -0.11 -2.98
N GLN A 203 -1.13 1.11 -3.22
CA GLN A 203 -2.44 1.59 -2.81
C GLN A 203 -3.23 1.95 -4.07
N THR A 204 -4.45 1.44 -4.14
CA THR A 204 -5.40 1.77 -5.21
C THR A 204 -6.46 2.69 -4.62
N LEU A 205 -6.68 3.81 -5.28
CA LEU A 205 -7.72 4.79 -4.98
C LEU A 205 -8.62 4.92 -6.20
N TYR A 206 -9.89 5.23 -6.00
CA TYR A 206 -10.81 5.45 -7.11
C TYR A 206 -11.05 6.94 -7.27
N LEU A 207 -10.75 7.44 -8.47
CA LEU A 207 -10.98 8.83 -8.83
C LEU A 207 -12.36 8.94 -9.49
N HIS A 208 -13.24 9.73 -8.87
CA HIS A 208 -14.59 10.00 -9.37
C HIS A 208 -14.70 11.46 -9.82
N GLN A 209 -15.38 11.67 -10.94
CA GLN A 209 -15.83 12.99 -11.37
C GLN A 209 -17.21 13.26 -10.75
N SER A 210 -17.36 14.38 -10.03
CA SER A 210 -18.65 14.76 -9.45
C SER A 210 -19.69 14.96 -10.56
N THR A 211 -20.86 14.35 -10.40
CA THR A 211 -21.98 14.44 -11.35
C THR A 211 -22.89 15.64 -11.10
N MET A 212 -22.68 16.41 -10.02
CA MET A 212 -23.56 17.51 -9.62
C MET A 212 -22.94 18.88 -9.89
N GLY A 213 -22.88 19.33 -11.14
CA GLY A 213 -22.67 20.74 -11.53
C GLY A 213 -21.34 21.42 -11.14
N ASP A 214 -20.63 20.87 -10.17
CA ASP A 214 -19.28 21.23 -9.73
C ASP A 214 -18.30 20.33 -10.47
N ASN A 215 -17.38 20.94 -11.22
CA ASN A 215 -16.26 20.28 -11.90
C ASN A 215 -15.20 19.75 -10.90
N GLY A 216 -15.61 19.18 -9.76
CA GLY A 216 -14.75 18.60 -8.75
C GLY A 216 -14.47 17.13 -9.03
N MET A 217 -13.23 16.69 -8.80
CA MET A 217 -12.92 15.26 -8.64
C MET A 217 -12.54 14.99 -7.18
N SER A 218 -12.85 13.78 -6.70
CA SER A 218 -12.47 13.35 -5.36
C SER A 218 -12.03 11.89 -5.35
N PHE A 219 -11.26 11.52 -4.34
CA PHE A 219 -10.90 10.13 -4.09
C PHE A 219 -11.91 9.49 -3.16
N GLU A 220 -12.39 8.31 -3.53
CA GLU A 220 -13.04 7.38 -2.61
C GLU A 220 -12.04 6.26 -2.25
N ASN A 221 -12.01 5.90 -0.96
CA ASN A 221 -11.19 4.80 -0.40
C ASN A 221 -11.97 3.49 -0.45
#